data_AF-A0AAF0GQ65-F1
#
_entry.id   AF-A0AAF0GQ65-F1
#
_cell.length_a   1.000
_cell.length_b   1.000
_cell.length_c   1.000
_cell.angle_alpha   90.00
_cell.angle_beta   90.00
_cell.angle_gamma   90.00
#
_symmetry.space_group_name_H-M   'P 1'
#
loop_
_entity.id
_entity.type
_entity.pdbx_description
1 polymer ?
#
loop_
_entity_poly.entity_id
_entity_poly.type
_entity_poly.pdbx_seq_one_letter_code
_entity_poly.pdbx_strand_id
1 'polypeptide(L)'
;MTYVLLGMETQSVLYEADYRSEVNQHRLKAKPNEPVAIINKRDLDRALTPTTTDDLKDKYYVRDYAVKQQGETLAHYHERLGKQLKQLFNKGMNRQECLTEMGISNATLSNIQRQQGIKFKRNTKRVSAEERRHRIKAVTACISNGKTVIETAKITGITDSTIYQIIKAQGLEIQGGNRERTVPVGLARDGKTLKFRSMTKAAKFLAVSVSQFQHYRDFGKDIKGYSIIELSPDEVQA
;
A
#
# COMPACT_ATOMS: atom_id res chain seq x y z
N MET A 1 25.54 6.40 -1.92
CA MET A 1 24.08 6.37 -1.70
C MET A 1 23.88 6.42 -0.20
N THR A 2 23.37 7.51 0.34
CA THR A 2 23.44 7.73 1.79
C THR A 2 22.29 7.06 2.54
N TYR A 3 22.59 6.48 3.69
CA TYR A 3 21.66 5.76 4.56
C TYR A 3 21.61 6.43 5.93
N VAL A 4 20.44 6.38 6.56
CA VAL A 4 20.20 6.96 7.88
C VAL A 4 19.63 5.92 8.84
N LEU A 5 20.03 6.02 10.10
CA LEU A 5 19.44 5.33 11.24
C LEU A 5 18.31 6.21 11.78
N LEU A 6 17.07 5.83 11.55
CA LEU A 6 15.89 6.55 12.03
C LEU A 6 15.45 5.96 13.38
N GLY A 7 15.35 6.81 14.41
CA GLY A 7 14.66 6.52 15.66
C GLY A 7 13.16 6.52 15.42
N MET A 8 12.49 5.40 15.70
CA MET A 8 11.07 5.23 15.38
C MET A 8 10.16 5.93 16.39
N GLU A 9 10.61 6.09 17.63
CA GLU A 9 9.87 6.80 18.68
C GLU A 9 10.15 8.30 18.61
N THR A 10 11.43 8.67 18.46
CA THR A 10 11.84 10.06 18.33
C THR A 10 11.55 10.67 16.96
N GLN A 11 11.27 9.83 15.95
CA GLN A 11 11.09 10.22 14.55
C GLN A 11 12.27 11.08 14.05
N SER A 12 13.49 10.74 14.47
CA SER A 12 14.68 11.56 14.25
C SER A 12 15.83 10.73 13.67
N VAL A 13 16.71 11.36 12.89
CA VAL A 13 17.90 10.71 12.37
C VAL A 13 18.95 10.65 13.46
N LEU A 14 19.29 9.44 13.89
CA LEU A 14 20.27 9.16 14.94
C LEU A 14 21.69 9.04 14.41
N TYR A 15 21.85 8.65 13.14
CA TYR A 15 23.16 8.48 12.49
C TYR A 15 23.02 8.44 10.96
N GLU A 16 24.01 8.94 10.22
CA GLU A 16 24.02 8.96 8.75
C GLU A 16 25.37 8.46 8.22
N ALA A 17 25.36 7.62 7.19
CA ALA A 17 26.57 7.16 6.52
C ALA A 17 26.30 6.73 5.07
N ASP A 18 27.35 6.69 4.24
CA ASP A 18 27.24 6.35 2.82
C ASP A 18 27.02 4.85 2.55
N TYR A 19 27.23 4.01 3.56
CA TYR A 19 27.03 2.56 3.46
C TYR A 19 26.12 2.02 4.57
N ARG A 20 25.20 1.13 4.18
CA ARG A 20 24.27 0.47 5.11
C ARG A 20 24.98 -0.33 6.20
N SER A 21 26.16 -0.87 5.90
CA SER A 21 27.03 -1.60 6.84
C SER A 21 27.49 -0.71 7.99
N GLU A 22 27.88 0.53 7.71
CA GLU A 22 28.36 1.49 8.70
C GLU A 22 27.24 1.92 9.65
N VAL A 23 26.06 2.20 9.09
CA VAL A 23 24.85 2.50 9.89
C VAL A 23 24.48 1.33 10.81
N ASN A 24 24.59 0.09 10.32
CA ASN A 24 24.32 -1.10 11.13
C ASN A 24 25.38 -1.35 12.21
N GLN A 25 26.66 -1.09 11.91
CA GLN A 25 27.74 -1.17 12.91
C GLN A 25 27.53 -0.13 14.02
N HIS A 26 27.15 1.09 13.67
CA HIS A 26 26.81 2.12 14.65
C HIS A 26 25.64 1.67 15.54
N ARG A 27 24.55 1.16 14.95
CA ARG A 27 23.41 0.60 15.71
C ARG A 27 23.81 -0.47 16.72
N LEU A 28 24.67 -1.40 16.32
CA LEU A 28 25.12 -2.51 17.19
C LEU A 28 26.01 -2.04 18.34
N LYS A 29 26.84 -1.00 18.11
CA LYS A 29 27.69 -0.39 19.13
C LYS A 29 26.90 0.49 20.10
N ALA A 30 26.03 1.35 19.55
CA ALA A 30 25.28 2.34 20.32
C ALA A 30 24.13 1.72 21.13
N LYS A 31 23.62 0.55 20.72
CA LYS A 31 22.48 -0.15 21.36
C LYS A 31 21.36 0.83 21.78
N PRO A 32 20.79 1.58 20.82
CA PRO A 32 19.77 2.57 21.13
C PRO A 32 18.59 1.93 21.86
N ASN A 33 18.09 2.62 22.88
CA ASN A 33 16.98 2.16 23.72
C ASN A 33 15.63 2.22 23.00
N GLU A 34 15.55 2.96 21.89
CA GLU A 34 14.36 3.01 21.03
C GLU A 34 14.47 2.05 19.83
N PRO A 35 13.34 1.57 19.28
CA PRO A 35 13.32 0.88 18.01
C PRO A 35 13.87 1.75 16.88
N VAL A 36 14.70 1.17 16.01
CA VAL A 36 15.37 1.91 14.93
C VAL A 36 15.21 1.23 13.57
N ALA A 37 15.15 2.02 12.51
CA ALA A 37 15.13 1.55 11.13
C ALA A 37 16.33 2.10 10.33
N ILE A 38 16.90 1.29 9.44
CA ILE A 38 17.91 1.77 8.48
C ILE A 38 17.22 2.01 7.15
N ILE A 39 17.18 3.27 6.73
CA ILE A 39 16.49 3.69 5.51
C ILE A 39 17.45 4.46 4.59
N ASN A 40 17.14 4.50 3.30
CA ASN A 40 17.89 5.36 2.40
C ASN A 40 17.48 6.82 2.65
N LYS A 41 18.43 7.74 2.64
CA LYS A 41 18.17 9.17 2.92
C LYS A 41 17.13 9.76 1.96
N ARG A 42 17.09 9.32 0.71
CA ARG A 42 16.07 9.76 -0.28
C ARG A 42 14.65 9.31 0.05
N ASP A 43 14.49 8.32 0.94
CA ASP A 43 13.21 7.81 1.42
C ASP A 43 12.89 8.34 2.83
N LEU A 44 13.74 9.19 3.43
CA LEU A 44 13.58 9.72 4.79
C LEU A 44 12.31 10.54 4.95
N ASP A 45 12.04 11.48 4.05
CA ASP A 45 10.83 12.31 4.09
C ASP A 45 9.56 11.47 4.03
N ARG A 46 9.62 10.37 3.26
CA ARG A 46 8.52 9.40 3.15
C ARG A 46 8.35 8.57 4.43
N ALA A 47 9.45 8.26 5.13
CA ALA A 47 9.45 7.54 6.39
C ALA A 47 9.00 8.42 7.58
N LEU A 48 9.23 9.74 7.51
CA LEU A 48 8.83 10.73 8.52
C LEU A 48 7.38 11.20 8.37
N THR A 49 6.74 10.99 7.22
CA THR A 49 5.28 11.15 7.09
C THR A 49 4.55 10.01 7.82
N PRO A 50 3.70 10.29 8.82
CA PRO A 50 3.09 9.25 9.62
C PRO A 50 2.06 8.47 8.81
N THR A 51 2.35 7.20 8.57
CA THR A 51 1.36 6.12 8.58
C THR A 51 1.38 5.56 9.99
N THR A 52 0.23 5.37 10.63
CA THR A 52 0.15 4.88 12.01
C THR A 52 1.00 3.61 12.21
N THR A 53 1.40 3.29 13.45
CA THR A 53 2.11 2.03 13.75
C THR A 53 1.35 0.81 13.20
N ASP A 54 0.03 0.89 13.13
CA ASP A 54 -0.84 -0.11 12.53
C ASP A 54 -0.84 -0.07 11.00
N ASP A 55 -0.81 1.10 10.35
CA ASP A 55 -0.63 1.21 8.89
C ASP A 55 0.76 0.73 8.44
N LEU A 56 1.81 0.96 9.24
CA LEU A 56 3.14 0.43 8.98
C LEU A 56 3.17 -1.09 9.20
N LYS A 57 2.45 -1.60 10.21
CA LYS A 57 2.24 -3.05 10.40
C LYS A 57 1.50 -3.67 9.22
N ASP A 58 0.37 -3.14 8.80
CA ASP A 58 -0.41 -3.72 7.70
C ASP A 58 0.28 -3.60 6.34
N LYS A 59 1.07 -2.53 6.11
CA LYS A 59 1.74 -2.28 4.83
C LYS A 59 3.10 -2.96 4.69
N TYR A 60 3.85 -3.12 5.79
CA TYR A 60 5.21 -3.66 5.77
C TYR A 60 5.39 -4.94 6.59
N TYR A 61 4.42 -5.30 7.41
CA TYR A 61 4.44 -6.45 8.31
C TYR A 61 3.33 -7.42 7.92
N VAL A 62 3.62 -8.27 6.94
CA VAL A 62 2.77 -9.44 6.71
C VAL A 62 2.84 -10.29 7.98
N ARG A 63 1.70 -10.54 8.64
CA ARG A 63 1.62 -11.45 9.79
C ARG A 63 2.15 -12.82 9.38
N ASP A 64 3.42 -13.10 9.68
CA ASP A 64 3.94 -14.47 9.81
C ASP A 64 3.29 -15.02 11.10
N TYR A 65 2.10 -15.60 10.98
CA TYR A 65 1.45 -16.34 12.08
C TYR A 65 2.26 -17.58 12.47
N ALA A 66 3.16 -18.03 11.59
CA ALA A 66 4.18 -19.00 11.93
C ALA A 66 5.19 -18.41 12.92
N VAL A 67 4.90 -18.54 14.20
CA VAL A 67 5.79 -18.10 15.28
C VAL A 67 7.04 -19.01 15.31
N LYS A 68 8.22 -18.39 15.49
CA LYS A 68 9.44 -19.13 15.83
C LYS A 68 9.29 -19.77 17.20
N GLN A 69 9.67 -21.03 17.33
CA GLN A 69 9.71 -21.67 18.64
C GLN A 69 10.80 -21.05 19.51
N GLN A 70 10.65 -21.10 20.83
CA GLN A 70 11.62 -20.51 21.75
C GLN A 70 12.98 -21.20 21.60
N GLY A 71 14.04 -20.43 21.29
CA GLY A 71 15.38 -20.97 20.99
C GLY A 71 15.57 -21.49 19.56
N GLU A 72 14.55 -21.42 18.70
CA GLU A 72 14.65 -21.86 17.30
C GLU A 72 15.52 -20.89 16.49
N THR A 73 16.60 -21.40 15.92
CA THR A 73 17.43 -20.63 14.99
C THR A 73 16.64 -20.34 13.71
N LEU A 74 17.03 -19.29 12.97
CA LEU A 74 16.39 -18.98 11.69
C LEU A 74 16.46 -20.14 10.69
N ALA A 75 17.54 -20.93 10.73
CA ALA A 75 17.73 -22.10 9.87
C ALA A 75 16.71 -23.20 10.21
N HIS A 76 16.55 -23.55 11.48
CA HIS A 76 15.58 -24.57 11.92
C HIS A 76 14.14 -24.13 11.63
N TYR A 77 13.84 -22.84 11.81
CA TYR A 77 12.54 -22.25 11.44
C TYR A 77 12.23 -22.44 9.94
N HIS A 78 13.18 -22.11 9.06
CA HIS A 78 12.99 -22.31 7.61
C HIS A 78 12.93 -23.78 7.21
N GLU A 79 13.66 -24.67 7.90
CA GLU A 79 13.62 -26.11 7.62
C GLU A 79 12.25 -26.70 7.97
N ARG A 80 11.69 -26.34 9.14
CA ARG A 80 10.35 -26.74 9.56
C ARG A 80 9.28 -26.26 8.59
N LEU A 81 9.30 -24.97 8.24
CA LEU A 81 8.38 -24.42 7.24
C LEU A 81 8.62 -25.00 5.84
N GLY A 82 9.86 -25.37 5.51
CA GLY A 82 10.21 -26.07 4.28
C GLY A 82 9.55 -27.44 4.16
N LYS A 83 9.55 -28.22 5.25
CA LYS A 83 8.85 -29.52 5.32
C LYS A 83 7.35 -29.35 5.09
N GLN A 84 6.74 -28.37 5.77
CA GLN A 84 5.31 -28.06 5.60
C GLN A 84 5.00 -27.57 4.18
N LEU A 85 5.81 -26.67 3.62
CA LEU A 85 5.64 -26.16 2.26
C LEU A 85 5.72 -27.29 1.23
N LYS A 86 6.64 -28.24 1.41
CA LYS A 86 6.80 -29.39 0.51
C LYS A 86 5.58 -30.32 0.56
N GLN A 87 4.98 -30.52 1.73
CA GLN A 87 3.74 -31.27 1.87
C GLN A 87 2.58 -30.59 1.13
N LEU A 88 2.40 -29.28 1.32
CA LEU A 88 1.34 -28.52 0.63
C LEU A 88 1.55 -28.49 -0.89
N PHE A 89 2.79 -28.32 -1.32
CA PHE A 89 3.16 -28.37 -2.73
C PHE A 89 2.86 -29.74 -3.36
N ASN A 90 3.20 -30.83 -2.66
CA ASN A 90 2.90 -32.20 -3.12
C ASN A 90 1.39 -32.51 -3.15
N LYS A 91 0.59 -31.83 -2.33
CA LYS A 91 -0.88 -31.85 -2.39
C LYS A 91 -1.45 -31.05 -3.56
N GLY A 92 -0.61 -30.41 -4.38
CA GLY A 92 -1.02 -29.66 -5.58
C GLY A 92 -1.46 -28.23 -5.31
N MET A 93 -1.28 -27.72 -4.08
CA MET A 93 -1.64 -26.34 -3.76
C MET A 93 -0.79 -25.33 -4.55
N ASN A 94 -1.44 -24.25 -4.95
CA ASN A 94 -0.78 -23.14 -5.61
C ASN A 94 -0.08 -22.21 -4.60
N ARG A 95 0.76 -21.30 -5.11
CA ARG A 95 1.58 -20.42 -4.27
C ARG A 95 0.75 -19.60 -3.28
N GLN A 96 -0.43 -19.11 -3.69
CA GLN A 96 -1.28 -18.26 -2.87
C GLN A 96 -2.00 -19.06 -1.77
N GLU A 97 -2.43 -20.27 -2.10
CA GLU A 97 -2.98 -21.22 -1.12
C GLU A 97 -1.94 -21.57 -0.06
N CYS A 98 -0.69 -21.85 -0.46
CA CYS A 98 0.38 -22.11 0.50
C CYS A 98 0.67 -20.91 1.43
N LEU A 99 0.62 -19.66 0.94
CA LEU A 99 0.78 -18.48 1.79
C LEU A 99 -0.31 -18.39 2.85
N THR A 100 -1.55 -18.64 2.42
CA THR A 100 -2.74 -18.55 3.28
C THR A 100 -2.73 -19.66 4.33
N GLU A 101 -2.47 -20.89 3.90
CA GLU A 101 -2.46 -22.08 4.76
C GLU A 101 -1.31 -22.06 5.78
N MET A 102 -0.12 -21.63 5.36
CA MET A 102 1.03 -21.55 6.26
C MET A 102 1.01 -20.31 7.14
N GLY A 103 0.17 -19.32 6.81
CA GLY A 103 0.16 -18.02 7.47
C GLY A 103 1.51 -17.33 7.41
N ILE A 104 2.21 -17.41 6.26
CA ILE A 104 3.55 -16.86 6.10
C ILE A 104 3.67 -15.74 5.06
N SER A 105 4.69 -14.90 5.21
CA SER A 105 4.96 -13.82 4.27
C SER A 105 5.46 -14.30 2.91
N ASN A 106 5.24 -13.49 1.87
CA ASN A 106 5.79 -13.73 0.53
C ASN A 106 7.32 -13.81 0.53
N ALA A 107 7.99 -13.06 1.40
CA ALA A 107 9.44 -13.08 1.53
C ALA A 107 9.93 -14.40 2.16
N THR A 108 9.29 -14.82 3.25
CA THR A 108 9.55 -16.08 3.95
C THR A 108 9.34 -17.26 3.00
N LEU A 109 8.21 -17.30 2.28
CA LEU A 109 7.94 -18.31 1.27
C LEU A 109 9.01 -18.33 0.16
N SER A 110 9.42 -17.17 -0.34
CA SER A 110 10.43 -17.08 -1.42
C SER A 110 11.81 -17.56 -0.97
N ASN A 111 12.18 -17.30 0.28
CA ASN A 111 13.43 -17.80 0.86
C ASN A 111 13.41 -19.32 1.02
N ILE A 112 12.32 -19.85 1.58
CA ILE A 112 12.14 -21.30 1.75
C ILE A 112 12.11 -22.02 0.40
N GLN A 113 11.41 -21.47 -0.61
CA GLN A 113 11.40 -22.01 -1.97
C GLN A 113 12.80 -22.14 -2.55
N ARG A 114 13.64 -21.12 -2.37
CA ARG A 114 15.04 -21.12 -2.85
C ARG A 114 15.87 -22.17 -2.10
N GLN A 115 15.71 -22.26 -0.79
CA GLN A 115 16.44 -23.20 0.06
C GLN A 115 16.03 -24.66 -0.20
N GLN A 116 14.77 -24.91 -0.53
CA GLN A 116 14.20 -26.25 -0.70
C GLN A 116 14.05 -26.68 -2.17
N GLY A 117 14.41 -25.82 -3.12
CA GLY A 117 14.29 -26.10 -4.56
C GLY A 117 12.86 -26.23 -5.09
N ILE A 118 11.85 -25.66 -4.40
CA ILE A 118 10.45 -25.80 -4.78
C ILE A 118 10.08 -24.78 -5.86
N LYS A 119 9.65 -25.27 -7.03
CA LYS A 119 9.23 -24.44 -8.17
C LYS A 119 7.72 -24.54 -8.37
N PHE A 120 6.98 -23.54 -7.89
CA PHE A 120 5.57 -23.38 -8.24
C PHE A 120 5.42 -23.07 -9.73
N LYS A 121 4.50 -23.74 -10.41
CA LYS A 121 4.12 -23.38 -11.77
C LYS A 121 3.65 -21.92 -11.76
N ARG A 122 4.21 -21.07 -12.61
CA ARG A 122 3.67 -19.72 -12.82
C ARG A 122 2.24 -19.89 -13.28
N ASN A 123 1.29 -19.31 -12.54
CA ASN A 123 -0.12 -19.34 -12.93
C ASN A 123 -0.31 -18.35 -14.08
N THR A 124 0.18 -18.73 -15.27
CA THR A 124 -0.04 -17.99 -16.51
C THR A 124 -1.39 -18.41 -17.08
N LYS A 125 -2.48 -18.25 -16.32
CA LYS A 125 -3.79 -18.15 -16.96
C LYS A 125 -3.75 -16.86 -17.79
N ARG A 126 -3.26 -16.99 -19.03
CA ARG A 126 -3.36 -15.95 -20.03
C ARG A 126 -4.86 -15.73 -20.21
N VAL A 127 -5.31 -14.53 -19.87
CA VAL A 127 -6.64 -14.05 -20.23
C VAL A 127 -6.80 -14.33 -21.72
N SER A 128 -7.87 -15.05 -22.09
CA SER A 128 -8.07 -15.42 -23.48
C SER A 128 -8.19 -14.15 -24.33
N ALA A 129 -7.89 -14.23 -25.63
CA ALA A 129 -8.04 -13.08 -26.51
C ALA A 129 -9.47 -12.52 -26.49
N GLU A 130 -10.46 -13.40 -26.30
CA GLU A 130 -11.88 -13.07 -26.18
C GLU A 130 -12.20 -12.36 -24.87
N GLU A 131 -11.75 -12.90 -23.73
CA GLU A 131 -11.91 -12.25 -22.43
C GLU A 131 -11.26 -10.87 -22.41
N ARG A 132 -10.10 -10.71 -23.06
CA ARG A 132 -9.42 -9.43 -23.17
C ARG A 132 -10.26 -8.44 -23.99
N ARG A 133 -10.83 -8.86 -25.12
CA ARG A 133 -11.73 -8.02 -25.93
C ARG A 133 -12.98 -7.64 -25.14
N HIS A 134 -13.56 -8.57 -24.39
CA HIS A 134 -14.73 -8.31 -23.55
C HIS A 134 -14.42 -7.26 -22.47
N ARG A 135 -13.28 -7.39 -21.80
CA ARG A 135 -12.80 -6.42 -20.80
C ARG A 135 -12.59 -5.04 -21.41
N ILE A 136 -11.93 -4.95 -22.56
CA ILE A 136 -11.73 -3.67 -23.27
C ILE A 136 -13.09 -3.06 -23.61
N LYS A 137 -14.00 -3.83 -24.20
CA LYS A 137 -15.34 -3.34 -24.56
C LYS A 137 -16.13 -2.83 -23.35
N ALA A 138 -16.10 -3.57 -22.23
CA ALA A 138 -16.79 -3.18 -21.00
C ALA A 138 -16.22 -1.88 -20.41
N VAL A 139 -14.88 -1.75 -20.35
CA VAL A 139 -14.21 -0.53 -19.88
C VAL A 139 -14.50 0.64 -20.81
N THR A 140 -14.37 0.47 -22.12
CA THR A 140 -14.65 1.52 -23.11
C THR A 140 -16.09 2.01 -23.01
N ALA A 141 -17.07 1.10 -22.83
CA ALA A 141 -18.47 1.48 -22.65
C ALA A 141 -18.69 2.29 -21.36
N CYS A 142 -18.07 1.89 -20.25
CA CYS A 142 -18.19 2.64 -18.98
C CYS A 142 -17.59 4.04 -19.09
N ILE A 143 -16.40 4.17 -19.68
CA ILE A 143 -15.73 5.46 -19.85
C ILE A 143 -16.49 6.35 -20.84
N SER A 144 -17.01 5.79 -21.94
CA SER A 144 -17.81 6.55 -22.91
C SER A 144 -19.13 7.05 -22.30
N ASN A 145 -19.68 6.31 -21.33
CA ASN A 145 -20.84 6.73 -20.54
C ASN A 145 -20.47 7.71 -19.40
N GLY A 146 -19.27 8.28 -19.41
CA GLY A 146 -18.83 9.29 -18.45
C GLY A 146 -18.51 8.76 -17.06
N LYS A 147 -18.37 7.43 -16.89
CA LYS A 147 -18.00 6.84 -15.60
C LYS A 147 -16.52 7.07 -15.28
N THR A 148 -16.23 7.28 -14.01
CA THR A 148 -14.86 7.38 -13.51
C THR A 148 -14.15 6.02 -13.51
N VAL A 149 -12.83 6.01 -13.37
CA VAL A 149 -12.04 4.76 -13.24
C VAL A 149 -12.51 3.93 -12.04
N ILE A 150 -12.85 4.58 -10.92
CA ILE A 150 -13.29 3.91 -9.69
C ILE A 150 -14.66 3.25 -9.90
N GLU A 151 -15.60 3.96 -10.53
CA GLU A 151 -16.92 3.38 -10.85
C GLU A 151 -16.78 2.24 -11.87
N THR A 152 -15.92 2.42 -12.87
CA THR A 152 -15.63 1.38 -13.87
C THR A 152 -15.03 0.13 -13.21
N ALA A 153 -14.13 0.28 -12.24
CA ALA A 153 -13.58 -0.84 -11.47
C ALA A 153 -14.66 -1.60 -10.68
N LYS A 154 -15.58 -0.88 -10.04
CA LYS A 154 -16.73 -1.47 -9.33
C LYS A 154 -17.67 -2.23 -10.26
N ILE A 155 -17.96 -1.69 -11.44
CA ILE A 155 -18.88 -2.28 -12.42
C ILE A 155 -18.26 -3.51 -13.10
N THR A 156 -16.99 -3.40 -13.51
CA THR A 156 -16.34 -4.41 -14.35
C THR A 156 -15.56 -5.46 -13.54
N GLY A 157 -15.31 -5.20 -12.26
CA GLY A 157 -14.44 -6.04 -11.42
C GLY A 157 -12.97 -6.03 -11.88
N ILE A 158 -12.58 -5.11 -12.78
CA ILE A 158 -11.23 -4.98 -13.30
C ILE A 158 -10.45 -4.01 -12.41
N THR A 159 -9.18 -4.33 -12.15
CA THR A 159 -8.32 -3.47 -11.34
C THR A 159 -8.05 -2.12 -12.01
N ASP A 160 -7.95 -1.07 -11.19
CA ASP A 160 -7.71 0.30 -11.63
C ASP A 160 -6.50 0.40 -12.57
N SER A 161 -5.39 -0.29 -12.26
CA SER A 161 -4.18 -0.27 -13.09
C SER A 161 -4.42 -0.84 -14.48
N THR A 162 -5.24 -1.88 -14.60
CA THR A 162 -5.61 -2.49 -15.88
C THR A 162 -6.53 -1.56 -16.67
N ILE A 163 -7.46 -0.87 -15.99
CA ILE A 163 -8.34 0.13 -16.61
C ILE A 163 -7.52 1.29 -17.18
N TYR A 164 -6.56 1.82 -16.42
CA TYR A 164 -5.65 2.87 -16.91
C TYR A 164 -4.85 2.43 -18.14
N GLN A 165 -4.38 1.18 -18.18
CA GLN A 165 -3.70 0.64 -19.35
C GLN A 165 -4.62 0.55 -20.56
N ILE A 166 -5.88 0.14 -20.38
CA ILE A 166 -6.88 0.07 -21.46
C ILE A 166 -7.19 1.46 -21.98
N ILE A 167 -7.45 2.42 -21.09
CA ILE A 167 -7.74 3.83 -21.45
C ILE A 167 -6.59 4.42 -22.27
N LYS A 168 -5.35 4.26 -21.80
CA LYS A 168 -4.15 4.73 -22.50
C LYS A 168 -3.97 4.05 -23.87
N ALA A 169 -4.22 2.75 -23.96
CA ALA A 169 -4.07 1.99 -25.20
C ALA A 169 -5.18 2.30 -26.22
N GLN A 170 -6.37 2.72 -25.76
CA GLN A 170 -7.51 3.06 -26.60
C GLN A 170 -7.63 4.57 -26.89
N GLY A 171 -6.75 5.40 -26.30
CA GLY A 171 -6.79 6.86 -26.47
C GLY A 171 -8.06 7.50 -25.89
N LEU A 172 -8.69 6.87 -24.90
CA LEU A 172 -9.93 7.38 -24.31
C LEU A 172 -9.62 8.53 -23.35
N GLU A 173 -10.38 9.62 -23.46
CA GLU A 173 -10.33 10.70 -22.49
C GLU A 173 -11.24 10.40 -21.30
N ILE A 174 -10.68 10.47 -20.09
CA ILE A 174 -11.48 10.37 -18.87
C ILE A 174 -12.09 11.74 -18.62
N GLN A 175 -13.40 11.87 -18.77
CA GLN A 175 -14.11 13.03 -18.25
C GLN A 175 -13.91 13.06 -16.72
N GLY A 176 -13.10 14.00 -16.25
CA GLY A 176 -12.74 14.13 -14.84
C GLY A 176 -11.24 14.22 -14.55
N GLY A 177 -10.37 14.03 -15.55
CA GLY A 177 -8.92 14.20 -15.34
C GLY A 177 -8.48 15.65 -15.04
N ASN A 178 -9.27 16.63 -15.49
CA ASN A 178 -8.89 18.05 -15.48
C ASN A 178 -9.97 19.04 -15.00
N ARG A 179 -11.14 18.56 -14.51
CA ARG A 179 -12.02 19.48 -13.80
C ARG A 179 -11.49 19.63 -12.39
N GLU A 180 -11.06 20.84 -12.11
CA GLU A 180 -10.48 21.27 -10.85
C GLU A 180 -11.14 20.59 -9.65
N ARG A 181 -10.28 20.26 -8.69
CA ARG A 181 -10.59 19.89 -7.32
C ARG A 181 -11.22 21.06 -6.55
N THR A 182 -12.08 21.87 -7.20
CA THR A 182 -12.86 23.00 -6.67
C THR A 182 -14.13 22.56 -5.95
N VAL A 183 -14.24 21.28 -5.60
CA VAL A 183 -15.28 20.83 -4.67
C VAL A 183 -14.97 21.44 -3.30
N PRO A 184 -15.83 22.32 -2.78
CA PRO A 184 -15.67 22.86 -1.45
C PRO A 184 -15.92 21.75 -0.42
N VAL A 185 -15.10 21.72 0.62
CA VAL A 185 -15.18 20.67 1.64
C VAL A 185 -15.04 21.27 3.04
N GLY A 186 -15.79 20.71 3.96
CA GLY A 186 -15.73 20.97 5.38
C GLY A 186 -14.92 19.89 6.10
N LEU A 187 -14.11 20.30 7.07
CA LEU A 187 -13.49 19.40 8.04
C LEU A 187 -14.13 19.66 9.39
N ALA A 188 -14.94 18.71 9.87
CA ALA A 188 -15.61 18.81 11.15
C ALA A 188 -14.84 18.04 12.23
N ARG A 189 -14.64 18.69 13.38
CA ARG A 189 -14.05 18.08 14.57
C ARG A 189 -14.55 18.81 15.80
N ASP A 190 -14.94 18.06 16.83
CA ASP A 190 -15.37 18.60 18.13
C ASP A 190 -16.45 19.69 18.02
N GLY A 191 -17.41 19.51 17.11
CA GLY A 191 -18.52 20.44 16.86
C GLY A 191 -18.16 21.71 16.06
N LYS A 192 -16.91 21.86 15.63
CA LYS A 192 -16.44 22.98 14.78
C LYS A 192 -16.14 22.50 13.37
N THR A 193 -16.56 23.27 12.37
CA THR A 193 -16.35 22.95 10.95
C THR A 193 -15.45 23.99 10.28
N LEU A 194 -14.31 23.54 9.77
CA LEU A 194 -13.40 24.34 8.96
C LEU A 194 -13.77 24.21 7.48
N LYS A 195 -14.03 25.32 6.80
CA LYS A 195 -14.46 25.32 5.39
C LYS A 195 -13.30 25.60 4.45
N PHE A 196 -13.20 24.82 3.37
CA PHE A 196 -12.17 24.97 2.36
C PHE A 196 -12.81 25.07 0.97
N ARG A 197 -12.31 26.00 0.15
CA ARG A 197 -12.75 26.20 -1.25
C ARG A 197 -12.39 25.06 -2.20
N SER A 198 -11.55 24.12 -1.76
CA SER A 198 -11.10 23.01 -2.58
C SER A 198 -10.57 21.87 -1.73
N MET A 199 -10.74 20.64 -2.22
CA MET A 199 -10.13 19.44 -1.63
C MET A 199 -8.61 19.55 -1.56
N THR A 200 -7.96 20.18 -2.55
CA THR A 200 -6.51 20.39 -2.52
C THR A 200 -6.08 21.22 -1.31
N LYS A 201 -6.83 22.27 -0.96
CA LYS A 201 -6.53 23.12 0.20
C LYS A 201 -6.77 22.37 1.51
N ALA A 202 -7.85 21.60 1.62
CA ALA A 202 -8.14 20.77 2.79
C ALA A 202 -7.09 19.66 2.97
N ALA A 203 -6.69 18.98 1.89
CA ALA A 203 -5.63 17.98 1.91
C ALA A 203 -4.28 18.58 2.33
N LYS A 204 -3.96 19.80 1.84
CA LYS A 204 -2.75 20.52 2.26
C LYS A 204 -2.80 20.90 3.74
N PHE A 205 -3.93 21.37 4.25
CA PHE A 205 -4.12 21.66 5.68
C PHE A 205 -3.88 20.42 6.55
N LEU A 206 -4.40 19.27 6.13
CA LEU A 206 -4.20 18.00 6.82
C LEU A 206 -2.85 17.33 6.51
N ALA A 207 -1.98 17.93 5.70
CA ALA A 207 -0.71 17.36 5.25
C ALA A 207 -0.87 15.91 4.72
N VAL A 208 -1.87 15.68 3.88
CA VAL A 208 -2.14 14.39 3.22
C VAL A 208 -2.14 14.56 1.70
N SER A 209 -1.90 13.49 0.96
CA SER A 209 -2.03 13.55 -0.50
C SER A 209 -3.50 13.75 -0.90
N VAL A 210 -3.75 14.44 -2.01
CA VAL A 210 -5.13 14.64 -2.48
C VAL A 210 -5.82 13.32 -2.82
N SER A 211 -5.06 12.33 -3.31
CA SER A 211 -5.59 10.98 -3.57
C SER A 211 -6.02 10.27 -2.28
N GLN A 212 -5.27 10.45 -1.19
CA GLN A 212 -5.64 9.92 0.12
C GLN A 212 -6.87 10.63 0.67
N PHE A 213 -6.93 11.95 0.56
CA PHE A 213 -8.10 12.73 0.97
C PHE A 213 -9.38 12.26 0.24
N GLN A 214 -9.29 12.13 -1.09
CA GLN A 214 -10.37 11.63 -1.94
C GLN A 214 -10.84 10.24 -1.49
N HIS A 215 -9.89 9.33 -1.26
CA HIS A 215 -10.20 7.99 -0.79
C HIS A 215 -10.96 8.02 0.55
N TYR A 216 -10.48 8.77 1.54
CA TYR A 216 -11.14 8.83 2.85
C TYR A 216 -12.55 9.42 2.76
N ARG A 217 -12.73 10.46 1.92
CA ARG A 217 -14.05 11.04 1.63
C ARG A 217 -15.00 10.01 1.01
N ASP A 218 -14.58 9.34 -0.05
CA ASP A 218 -15.43 8.41 -0.81
C ASP A 218 -15.84 7.17 0.00
N PHE A 219 -15.07 6.82 1.04
CA PHE A 219 -15.36 5.74 1.97
C PHE A 219 -15.97 6.23 3.30
N GLY A 220 -16.28 7.52 3.44
CA GLY A 220 -16.90 8.08 4.64
C GLY A 220 -16.04 7.91 5.91
N LYS A 221 -14.71 7.98 5.77
CA LYS A 221 -13.76 7.79 6.87
C LYS A 221 -13.20 9.11 7.35
N ASP A 222 -12.99 9.20 8.66
CA ASP A 222 -12.32 10.34 9.27
C ASP A 222 -10.82 10.35 8.94
N ILE A 223 -10.27 11.55 8.80
CA ILE A 223 -8.85 11.78 8.51
C ILE A 223 -8.25 12.68 9.57
N LYS A 224 -7.27 12.16 10.32
CA LYS A 224 -6.62 12.87 11.45
C LYS A 224 -7.62 13.43 12.48
N GLY A 225 -8.72 12.68 12.72
CA GLY A 225 -9.78 13.08 13.65
C GLY A 225 -10.73 14.15 13.10
N TYR A 226 -10.72 14.40 11.80
CA TYR A 226 -11.70 15.25 11.11
C TYR A 226 -12.61 14.40 10.24
N SER A 227 -13.92 14.60 10.39
CA SER A 227 -14.91 14.09 9.45
C SER A 227 -14.98 15.01 8.23
N ILE A 228 -15.02 14.40 7.04
CA ILE A 228 -15.06 15.14 5.77
C ILE A 228 -16.52 15.36 5.39
N ILE A 229 -16.92 16.62 5.23
CA ILE A 229 -18.26 17.03 4.83
C ILE A 229 -18.16 17.67 3.44
N GLU A 230 -19.02 17.28 2.51
CA GLU A 230 -19.15 18.01 1.24
C GLU A 230 -19.95 19.29 1.48
N LEU A 231 -19.41 20.43 1.02
CA LEU A 231 -20.06 21.73 1.13
C LEU A 231 -20.53 22.18 -0.26
N SER A 232 -21.68 22.84 -0.28
CA SER A 232 -22.12 23.56 -1.47
C SER A 232 -21.23 24.80 -1.71
N PRO A 233 -21.09 25.26 -2.98
CA PRO A 233 -20.32 26.46 -3.30
C PRO A 233 -20.74 27.71 -2.51
N ASP A 234 -22.03 27.82 -2.20
CA ASP A 234 -22.62 28.96 -1.49
C ASP A 234 -22.20 29.00 0.00
N GLU A 235 -21.89 27.85 0.60
CA GLU A 235 -21.50 27.75 2.01
C GLU A 235 -20.07 28.25 2.30
N VAL A 236 -19.26 28.50 1.27
CA VAL A 236 -17.84 28.89 1.39
C VAL A 236 -17.59 30.35 0.97
N GLN A 237 -18.65 31.09 0.59
CA GLN A 237 -18.59 32.51 0.23
C GLN A 237 -18.95 33.49 1.36
N ALA A 238 -19.37 33.00 2.53
CA ALA A 238 -19.63 33.82 3.73
C ALA A 238 -18.36 34.03 4.57
#